data_AF-A0A5B8RFH0-F1
#
_entry.id   AF-A0A5B8RFH0-F1
#
_cell.length_a   1.000
_cell.length_b   1.000
_cell.length_c   1.000
_cell.angle_alpha   90.00
_cell.angle_beta   90.00
_cell.angle_gamma   90.00
#
_symmetry.space_group_name_H-M   'P 1'
#
loop_
_entity.id
_entity.type
_entity.pdbx_description
1 polymer ?
#
loop_
_entity_poly.entity_id
_entity_poly.type
_entity_poly.pdbx_seq_one_letter_code
_entity_poly.pdbx_strand_id
1 'polypeptide(L)'
;MRAWGRVRRPCVSGWLLLSGVWGLCAVAAAAPRGDYNVFLEQTYTDNAPLEADAQSDWLTVLGVEGVLSEHGGRLDADLRARVAREEYYRNTVEDDTALSLLADTRFWLRPRTLSWAFYDRFARVGETVEDAERPGAQQNANVVWTGPDAAFHLGPVDDWLLGGRVGHTYFESDADSVRYAANTGWRHRTDENAELTVIGRAQQVDFKEQSDTAIDYDRYDLFAGHQRTGGSPLQWRAQLGMSRVELDGRDSDDALLLDSEVTYRRSAPTLVGARLAHQYTDATGRLLDTSGILRGLEPVTDLSVGTSLIYERRYELFFRREAPIWTAEARGYYVDEDFKTEDSDRDISGLRLSGSRSLSARADLGGEVYGERIHYQLFEREDKDYGASVSLTWRLGSELRLRGAVGHIVRNSDVDAAEYEENRVLIALVYGGSLD
;
A
#
# COMPACT_ATOMS: atom_id res chain seq x y z
N MET A 1 -11.36 -0.45 -48.03
CA MET A 1 -11.23 0.56 -46.95
C MET A 1 -10.26 -0.02 -45.92
N ARG A 2 -9.05 0.53 -45.85
CA ARG A 2 -7.98 0.06 -44.94
C ARG A 2 -8.05 0.93 -43.70
N ALA A 3 -8.40 0.35 -42.56
CA ALA A 3 -8.36 1.03 -41.27
C ALA A 3 -6.90 1.18 -40.84
N TRP A 4 -6.48 2.43 -40.63
CA TRP A 4 -5.20 2.79 -40.06
C TRP A 4 -5.25 2.64 -38.53
N GLY A 5 -4.19 2.08 -37.97
CA GLY A 5 -4.07 1.77 -36.55
C GLY A 5 -3.93 3.00 -35.64
N ARG A 6 -4.40 2.83 -34.42
CA ARG A 6 -3.97 3.65 -33.28
C ARG A 6 -2.69 3.02 -32.74
N VAL A 7 -1.56 3.63 -33.05
CA VAL A 7 -0.30 3.40 -32.33
C VAL A 7 -0.45 4.08 -30.97
N ARG A 8 -0.54 3.29 -29.89
CA ARG A 8 -0.38 3.79 -28.52
C ARG A 8 0.96 4.53 -28.47
N ARG A 9 0.93 5.83 -28.15
CA ARG A 9 2.17 6.61 -27.99
C ARG A 9 2.88 6.06 -26.75
N PRO A 10 4.17 5.69 -26.82
CA PRO A 10 4.94 5.51 -25.59
C PRO A 10 4.98 6.87 -24.90
N CYS A 11 4.40 6.98 -23.70
CA CYS A 11 4.60 8.12 -22.83
C CYS A 11 6.08 8.16 -22.43
N VAL A 12 6.88 8.83 -23.26
CA VAL A 12 8.26 9.20 -22.97
C VAL A 12 8.22 10.39 -22.01
N SER A 13 7.99 10.11 -20.73
CA SER A 13 8.32 10.98 -19.60
C SER A 13 9.16 10.25 -18.54
N GLY A 14 9.69 9.07 -18.86
CA GLY A 14 10.62 8.29 -18.02
C GLY A 14 12.04 8.84 -17.85
N TRP A 15 12.33 10.09 -18.29
CA TRP A 15 13.68 10.67 -18.21
C TRP A 15 13.94 11.51 -16.96
N LEU A 16 12.92 11.83 -16.15
CA LEU A 16 13.13 12.60 -14.91
C LEU A 16 13.36 11.72 -13.67
N LEU A 17 13.01 10.44 -13.70
CA LEU A 17 13.18 9.52 -12.56
C LEU A 17 14.63 9.06 -12.34
N LEU A 18 15.47 9.05 -13.39
CA LEU A 18 16.85 8.57 -13.29
C LEU A 18 17.86 9.63 -12.84
N SER A 19 17.56 10.93 -12.98
CA SER A 19 18.51 11.98 -12.57
C SER A 19 18.52 12.29 -11.07
N GLY A 20 17.45 11.94 -10.34
CA GLY A 20 17.39 12.14 -8.88
C GLY A 20 18.22 11.13 -8.09
N VAL A 21 18.34 9.90 -8.60
CA VAL A 21 19.00 8.78 -7.90
C VAL A 21 20.53 8.89 -7.96
N TRP A 22 21.09 9.46 -9.03
CA TRP A 22 22.56 9.58 -9.17
C TRP A 22 23.19 10.66 -8.28
N GLY A 23 22.40 11.59 -7.74
CA GLY A 23 22.88 12.66 -6.84
C GLY A 23 23.19 12.20 -5.40
N LEU A 24 22.71 11.03 -4.98
CA LEU A 24 22.86 10.52 -3.61
C LEU A 24 24.06 9.59 -3.41
N CYS A 25 24.77 9.19 -4.46
CA CYS A 25 25.92 8.28 -4.35
C CYS A 25 27.20 8.88 -3.73
N ALA A 26 27.21 10.17 -3.36
CA ALA A 26 28.42 10.85 -2.91
C ALA A 26 28.59 10.97 -1.38
N VAL A 27 27.68 10.45 -0.55
CA VAL A 27 27.78 10.59 0.91
C VAL A 27 27.39 9.32 1.65
N ALA A 28 28.34 8.41 1.88
CA ALA A 28 28.64 7.77 3.18
C ALA A 28 29.55 6.54 3.02
N ALA A 29 30.51 6.41 3.93
CA ALA A 29 31.54 5.38 3.97
C ALA A 29 31.05 4.03 4.58
N ALA A 30 29.76 3.71 4.44
CA ALA A 30 29.19 2.41 4.77
C ALA A 30 28.70 1.77 3.47
N ALA A 31 29.12 0.54 3.18
CA ALA A 31 28.54 -0.19 2.07
C ALA A 31 27.07 -0.44 2.41
N PRO A 32 26.11 0.10 1.65
CA PRO A 32 24.70 -0.10 1.93
C PRO A 32 24.38 -1.60 2.07
N ARG A 33 23.55 -1.95 3.04
CA ARG A 33 23.01 -3.32 3.14
C ARG A 33 21.89 -3.42 2.12
N GLY A 34 22.20 -4.06 0.99
CA GLY A 34 21.24 -4.35 -0.05
C GLY A 34 21.13 -5.85 -0.24
N ASP A 35 19.90 -6.34 -0.28
CA ASP A 35 19.58 -7.71 -0.67
C ASP A 35 18.77 -7.66 -1.98
N TYR A 36 18.95 -8.67 -2.81
CA TYR A 36 18.23 -8.79 -4.08
C TYR A 36 17.85 -10.23 -4.35
N ASN A 37 16.79 -10.42 -5.15
CA ASN A 37 16.39 -11.69 -5.73
C ASN A 37 16.25 -11.55 -7.25
N VAL A 38 16.70 -12.57 -7.97
CA VAL A 38 16.29 -12.86 -9.33
C VAL A 38 15.34 -14.04 -9.26
N PHE A 39 14.17 -13.94 -9.90
CA PHE A 39 13.15 -14.97 -9.82
C PHE A 39 12.59 -15.32 -11.20
N LEU A 40 12.24 -16.60 -11.34
CA LEU A 40 11.49 -17.15 -12.47
C LEU A 40 10.29 -17.89 -11.90
N GLU A 41 9.09 -17.48 -12.29
CA GLU A 41 7.83 -18.08 -11.87
C GLU A 41 7.10 -18.63 -13.10
N GLN A 42 6.47 -19.79 -12.91
CA GLN A 42 5.57 -20.40 -13.86
C GLN A 42 4.28 -20.73 -13.15
N THR A 43 3.20 -20.13 -13.63
CA THR A 43 1.86 -20.29 -13.06
C THR A 43 0.94 -20.83 -14.13
N TYR A 44 0.29 -21.97 -13.84
CA TYR A 44 -0.89 -22.38 -14.57
C TYR A 44 -2.11 -21.81 -13.86
N THR A 45 -3.02 -21.24 -14.63
CA THR A 45 -4.35 -20.80 -14.18
C THR A 45 -5.40 -21.35 -15.15
N ASP A 46 -6.55 -21.76 -14.64
CA ASP A 46 -7.69 -22.12 -15.47
C ASP A 46 -8.57 -20.91 -15.87
N ASN A 47 -8.30 -19.73 -15.32
CA ASN A 47 -9.01 -18.49 -15.61
C ASN A 47 -8.09 -17.26 -15.58
N ALA A 48 -7.25 -17.12 -16.60
CA ALA A 48 -6.28 -16.04 -16.70
C ALA A 48 -6.88 -14.62 -16.67
N PRO A 49 -8.04 -14.33 -17.30
CA PRO A 49 -8.63 -12.99 -17.27
C PRO A 49 -9.41 -12.64 -16.00
N LEU A 50 -9.71 -13.63 -15.13
CA LEU A 50 -10.64 -13.49 -14.01
C LEU A 50 -12.05 -13.05 -14.45
N GLU A 51 -12.60 -13.80 -15.40
CA GLU A 51 -13.92 -13.56 -15.99
C GLU A 51 -14.80 -14.82 -15.92
N ALA A 52 -16.11 -14.66 -16.13
CA ALA A 52 -17.06 -15.77 -16.14
C ALA A 52 -16.78 -16.78 -17.28
N ASP A 53 -16.29 -16.30 -18.43
CA ASP A 53 -15.83 -17.14 -19.54
C ASP A 53 -14.37 -17.53 -19.32
N ALA A 54 -14.16 -18.54 -18.46
CA ALA A 54 -12.84 -18.93 -18.00
C ALA A 54 -11.92 -19.38 -19.15
N GLN A 55 -10.77 -18.71 -19.28
CA GLN A 55 -9.73 -19.07 -20.24
C GLN A 55 -8.44 -19.48 -19.52
N SER A 56 -8.09 -20.76 -19.64
CA SER A 56 -6.84 -21.27 -19.06
C SER A 56 -5.60 -20.79 -19.82
N ASP A 57 -4.53 -20.46 -19.08
CA ASP A 57 -3.23 -20.14 -19.65
C ASP A 57 -2.06 -20.50 -18.71
N TRP A 58 -0.86 -20.49 -19.26
CA TRP A 58 0.39 -20.44 -18.53
C TRP A 58 0.92 -19.01 -18.53
N LEU A 59 1.26 -18.51 -17.35
CA LEU A 59 1.93 -17.24 -17.12
C LEU A 59 3.38 -17.51 -16.71
N THR A 60 4.34 -16.99 -17.48
CA THR A 60 5.73 -16.88 -17.06
C THR A 60 6.01 -15.49 -16.50
N VAL A 61 6.64 -15.44 -15.33
CA VAL A 61 7.15 -14.19 -14.76
C VAL A 61 8.66 -14.30 -14.56
N LEU A 62 9.42 -13.41 -15.20
CA LEU A 62 10.86 -13.27 -14.98
C LEU A 62 11.13 -11.89 -14.40
N GLY A 63 11.80 -11.81 -13.25
CA GLY A 63 12.03 -10.52 -12.63
C GLY A 63 13.21 -10.46 -11.68
N VAL A 64 13.45 -9.23 -11.24
CA VAL A 64 14.41 -8.86 -10.22
C VAL A 64 13.71 -7.99 -9.20
N GLU A 65 13.96 -8.24 -7.93
CA GLU A 65 13.53 -7.40 -6.83
C GLU A 65 14.69 -7.16 -5.87
N GLY A 66 14.65 -6.03 -5.16
CA GLY A 66 15.69 -5.68 -4.21
C GLY A 66 15.19 -4.75 -3.13
N VAL A 67 15.86 -4.84 -1.99
CA VAL A 67 15.67 -3.96 -0.84
C VAL A 67 17.02 -3.35 -0.49
N LEU A 68 16.99 -2.06 -0.19
CA LEU A 68 18.13 -1.29 0.27
C LEU A 68 17.68 -0.52 1.51
N SER A 69 18.34 -0.75 2.64
CA SER A 69 18.10 0.01 3.87
C SER A 69 19.40 0.60 4.40
N GLU A 70 19.38 1.89 4.67
CA GLU A 70 20.47 2.66 5.28
C GLU A 70 19.92 3.44 6.48
N HIS A 71 20.51 3.24 7.65
CA HIS A 71 20.17 3.96 8.88
C HIS A 71 21.44 4.61 9.43
N GLY A 72 21.74 5.80 8.91
CA GLY A 72 22.92 6.58 9.24
C GLY A 72 22.57 7.85 10.01
N GLY A 73 23.58 8.49 10.61
CA GLY A 73 23.36 9.71 11.41
C GLY A 73 22.83 10.91 10.64
N ARG A 74 22.90 10.89 9.29
CA ARG A 74 22.38 11.96 8.41
C ARG A 74 21.40 11.48 7.34
N LEU A 75 21.28 10.18 7.14
CA LEU A 75 20.46 9.60 6.08
C LEU A 75 19.77 8.38 6.67
N ASP A 76 18.45 8.42 6.69
CA ASP A 76 17.62 7.24 6.84
C ASP A 76 16.99 6.99 5.48
N ALA A 77 17.17 5.82 4.88
CA ALA A 77 16.63 5.49 3.57
C ALA A 77 16.18 4.03 3.53
N ASP A 78 14.97 3.81 3.07
CA ASP A 78 14.39 2.50 2.81
C ASP A 78 13.87 2.49 1.38
N LEU A 79 14.48 1.67 0.54
CA LEU A 79 14.17 1.52 -0.87
C LEU A 79 13.82 0.07 -1.16
N ARG A 80 12.69 -0.14 -1.83
CA ARG A 80 12.26 -1.43 -2.36
C ARG A 80 11.91 -1.25 -3.83
N ALA A 81 12.41 -2.13 -4.68
CA ALA A 81 12.13 -2.08 -6.11
C ALA A 81 11.90 -3.48 -6.67
N ARG A 82 11.02 -3.59 -7.66
CA ARG A 82 10.75 -4.82 -8.41
C ARG A 82 10.51 -4.48 -9.86
N VAL A 83 11.12 -5.25 -10.75
CA VAL A 83 10.86 -5.22 -12.20
C VAL A 83 10.60 -6.65 -12.63
N ALA A 84 9.47 -6.89 -13.28
CA ALA A 84 9.08 -8.21 -13.74
C ALA A 84 8.48 -8.13 -15.15
N ARG A 85 8.84 -9.10 -16.00
CA ARG A 85 8.22 -9.32 -17.31
C ARG A 85 7.21 -10.46 -17.16
N GLU A 86 5.97 -10.21 -17.56
CA GLU A 86 4.84 -11.14 -17.50
C GLU A 86 4.47 -11.55 -18.94
N GLU A 87 4.43 -12.86 -19.22
CA GLU A 87 4.12 -13.39 -20.55
C GLU A 87 3.07 -14.51 -20.48
N TYR A 88 1.99 -14.36 -21.27
CA TYR A 88 0.87 -15.30 -21.34
C TYR A 88 0.95 -16.14 -22.62
N TYR A 89 1.07 -17.47 -22.48
CA TYR A 89 1.45 -18.35 -23.60
C TYR A 89 0.38 -18.44 -24.69
N ARG A 90 -0.89 -18.30 -24.32
CA ARG A 90 -2.03 -18.32 -25.24
C ARG A 90 -2.53 -16.92 -25.58
N ASN A 91 -1.86 -15.86 -25.11
CA ASN A 91 -2.27 -14.47 -25.27
C ASN A 91 -3.71 -14.24 -24.77
N THR A 92 -4.11 -14.88 -23.66
CA THR A 92 -5.41 -14.61 -23.02
C THR A 92 -5.43 -13.22 -22.38
N VAL A 93 -4.26 -12.71 -22.00
CA VAL A 93 -4.00 -11.36 -21.47
C VAL A 93 -2.79 -10.78 -22.23
N GLU A 94 -2.72 -9.46 -22.39
CA GLU A 94 -1.57 -8.79 -23.02
C GLU A 94 -0.31 -8.90 -22.13
N ASP A 95 0.83 -9.24 -22.73
CA ASP A 95 2.12 -9.29 -22.02
C ASP A 95 2.50 -7.91 -21.49
N ASP A 96 3.01 -7.84 -20.26
CA ASP A 96 3.30 -6.58 -19.58
C ASP A 96 4.68 -6.58 -18.90
N THR A 97 5.19 -5.40 -18.56
CA THR A 97 6.35 -5.22 -17.69
C THR A 97 5.92 -4.49 -16.42
N ALA A 98 5.74 -5.25 -15.35
CA ALA A 98 5.40 -4.71 -14.04
C ALA A 98 6.61 -4.04 -13.38
N LEU A 99 6.47 -2.77 -13.03
CA LEU A 99 7.42 -2.04 -12.19
C LEU A 99 6.76 -1.75 -10.84
N SER A 100 7.52 -1.86 -9.77
CA SER A 100 7.12 -1.37 -8.45
C SER A 100 8.31 -0.73 -7.77
N LEU A 101 8.08 0.43 -7.15
CA LEU A 101 9.07 1.20 -6.42
C LEU A 101 8.42 1.71 -5.14
N LEU A 102 9.17 1.64 -4.05
CA LEU A 102 8.89 2.34 -2.82
C LEU A 102 10.21 2.88 -2.31
N ALA A 103 10.35 4.20 -2.26
CA ALA A 103 11.48 4.88 -1.65
C ALA A 103 10.95 5.79 -0.55
N ASP A 104 11.39 5.57 0.70
CA ASP A 104 11.20 6.47 1.83
C ASP A 104 12.58 6.92 2.29
N THR A 105 12.88 8.20 2.15
CA THR A 105 14.20 8.75 2.48
C THR A 105 14.06 10.01 3.31
N ARG A 106 14.82 10.08 4.40
CA ARG A 106 14.94 11.25 5.25
C ARG A 106 16.40 11.66 5.35
N PHE A 107 16.69 12.87 4.87
CA PHE A 107 18.01 13.48 4.98
C PHE A 107 18.02 14.53 6.09
N TRP A 108 18.89 14.35 7.09
CA TRP A 108 19.03 15.29 8.20
C TRP A 108 20.03 16.40 7.86
N LEU A 109 19.50 17.58 7.53
CA LEU A 109 20.26 18.82 7.38
C LEU A 109 20.89 19.24 8.73
N ARG A 110 20.12 19.08 9.81
CA ARG A 110 20.57 19.18 11.19
C ARG A 110 20.00 18.01 11.98
N PRO A 111 20.84 17.10 12.52
CA PRO A 111 20.36 15.91 13.23
C PRO A 111 19.29 16.24 14.26
N ARG A 112 18.15 15.54 14.20
CA ARG A 112 16.99 15.65 15.11
C ARG A 112 16.26 17.00 15.13
N THR A 113 16.67 17.97 14.30
CA THR A 113 16.07 19.32 14.30
C THR A 113 15.52 19.70 12.94
N LEU A 114 16.23 19.40 11.86
CA LEU A 114 15.82 19.76 10.51
C LEU A 114 16.15 18.60 9.57
N SER A 115 15.12 18.05 8.94
CA SER A 115 15.25 17.04 7.90
C SER A 115 14.51 17.44 6.64
N TRP A 116 14.86 16.78 5.55
CA TRP A 116 14.12 16.79 4.30
C TRP A 116 13.66 15.37 4.02
N ALA A 117 12.36 15.18 3.89
CA ALA A 117 11.75 13.91 3.53
C ALA A 117 11.56 13.84 2.02
N PHE A 118 11.80 12.67 1.44
CA PHE A 118 11.54 12.32 0.06
C PHE A 118 10.87 10.96 0.05
N TYR A 119 9.74 10.88 -0.65
CA TYR A 119 8.96 9.69 -0.82
C TYR A 119 8.65 9.52 -2.31
N ASP A 120 8.82 8.32 -2.82
CA ASP A 120 8.49 7.94 -4.19
C ASP A 120 7.84 6.56 -4.17
N ARG A 121 6.64 6.44 -4.73
CA ARG A 121 5.96 5.16 -4.90
C ARG A 121 5.46 5.01 -6.31
N PHE A 122 5.99 4.01 -6.99
CA PHE A 122 5.48 3.52 -8.26
C PHE A 122 4.77 2.18 -8.03
N ALA A 123 3.53 2.06 -8.46
CA ALA A 123 2.76 0.82 -8.32
C ALA A 123 1.76 0.67 -9.48
N ARG A 124 1.31 -0.56 -9.74
CA ARG A 124 0.10 -0.80 -10.52
C ARG A 124 -1.13 -0.71 -9.61
N VAL A 125 -2.17 -0.05 -10.10
CA VAL A 125 -3.47 0.12 -9.43
C VAL A 125 -4.57 -0.21 -10.43
N GLY A 126 -5.73 -0.64 -9.96
CA GLY A 126 -6.91 -0.83 -10.79
C GLY A 126 -7.31 0.44 -11.52
N GLU A 127 -7.80 0.33 -12.75
CA GLU A 127 -8.38 1.47 -13.46
C GLU A 127 -9.69 1.91 -12.81
N THR A 128 -10.49 0.96 -12.35
CA THR A 128 -11.72 1.18 -11.58
C THR A 128 -11.73 0.30 -10.34
N VAL A 129 -12.67 0.57 -9.43
CA VAL A 129 -12.77 -0.13 -8.15
C VAL A 129 -13.30 -1.56 -8.31
N GLU A 130 -14.10 -1.81 -9.36
CA GLU A 130 -14.81 -3.06 -9.61
C GLU A 130 -13.93 -4.13 -10.25
N ASP A 131 -12.96 -3.69 -11.05
CA ASP A 131 -12.11 -4.54 -11.88
C ASP A 131 -10.63 -4.46 -11.47
N ALA A 132 -10.33 -3.92 -10.30
CA ALA A 132 -8.96 -3.65 -9.85
C ALA A 132 -8.04 -4.89 -9.81
N GLU A 133 -8.64 -6.07 -9.66
CA GLU A 133 -7.93 -7.36 -9.64
C GLU A 133 -7.72 -7.97 -11.02
N ARG A 134 -8.47 -7.54 -12.05
CA ARG A 134 -8.44 -8.14 -13.38
C ARG A 134 -7.17 -7.77 -14.13
N PRO A 135 -6.46 -8.75 -14.72
CA PRO A 135 -5.35 -8.46 -15.61
C PRO A 135 -5.81 -7.61 -16.80
N GLY A 136 -5.06 -6.53 -17.09
CA GLY A 136 -5.40 -5.59 -18.16
C GLY A 136 -6.37 -4.47 -17.76
N ALA A 137 -6.99 -4.53 -16.58
CA ALA A 137 -7.75 -3.44 -15.97
C ALA A 137 -6.93 -2.70 -14.90
N GLN A 138 -5.61 -2.72 -15.04
CA GLN A 138 -4.66 -2.05 -14.17
C GLN A 138 -3.87 -1.02 -14.96
N GLN A 139 -3.48 0.05 -14.28
CA GLN A 139 -2.66 1.12 -14.81
C GLN A 139 -1.51 1.46 -13.87
N ASN A 140 -0.46 2.06 -14.43
CA ASN A 140 0.66 2.54 -13.64
C ASN A 140 0.31 3.86 -12.91
N ALA A 141 0.67 3.93 -11.63
CA ALA A 141 0.57 5.12 -10.81
C ALA A 141 1.93 5.44 -10.18
N ASN A 142 2.29 6.72 -10.15
CA ASN A 142 3.48 7.21 -9.48
C ASN A 142 3.18 8.39 -8.57
N VAL A 143 3.53 8.29 -7.29
CA VAL A 143 3.39 9.37 -6.31
C VAL A 143 4.76 9.78 -5.82
N VAL A 144 5.13 11.03 -6.07
CA VAL A 144 6.35 11.65 -5.52
C VAL A 144 5.96 12.72 -4.53
N TRP A 145 6.49 12.65 -3.31
CA TRP A 145 6.13 13.54 -2.20
C TRP A 145 7.38 13.96 -1.41
N THR A 146 7.63 15.26 -1.25
CA THR A 146 8.87 15.72 -0.63
C THR A 146 8.71 17.04 0.13
N GLY A 147 9.56 17.27 1.12
CA GLY A 147 9.64 18.57 1.79
C GLY A 147 10.31 18.54 3.17
N PRO A 148 10.46 19.70 3.81
CA PRO A 148 11.17 19.83 5.07
C PRO A 148 10.32 19.44 6.29
N ASP A 149 10.99 18.92 7.31
CA ASP A 149 10.48 18.78 8.68
C ASP A 149 11.42 19.51 9.64
N ALA A 150 10.84 20.27 10.56
CA ALA A 150 11.58 20.95 11.62
C ALA A 150 10.98 20.63 13.00
N ALA A 151 11.85 20.36 13.97
CA ALA A 151 11.48 20.15 15.37
C ALA A 151 12.23 21.16 16.24
N PHE A 152 11.49 21.95 17.01
CA PHE A 152 12.01 22.94 17.94
C PHE A 152 11.76 22.46 19.36
N HIS A 153 12.83 22.16 20.09
CA HIS A 153 12.77 21.81 21.50
C HIS A 153 12.48 23.09 22.32
N LEU A 154 11.24 23.24 22.80
CA LEU A 154 10.84 24.37 23.65
C LEU A 154 11.28 24.16 25.11
N GLY A 155 11.47 22.90 25.50
CA GLY A 155 11.95 22.49 26.81
C GLY A 155 12.40 21.02 26.82
N PRO A 156 12.61 20.41 27.99
CA PRO A 156 13.04 19.01 28.09
C PRO A 156 12.01 17.98 27.61
N VAL A 157 10.71 18.35 27.65
CA VAL A 157 9.58 17.47 27.35
C VAL A 157 8.66 18.03 26.26
N ASP A 158 8.90 19.25 25.79
CA ASP A 158 8.04 19.95 24.85
C ASP A 158 8.76 20.19 23.51
N ASP A 159 8.13 19.73 22.44
CA ASP A 159 8.56 19.97 21.07
C ASP A 159 7.48 20.70 20.29
N TRP A 160 7.89 21.66 19.47
CA TRP A 160 7.08 22.21 18.39
C TRP A 160 7.55 21.62 17.06
N LEU A 161 6.61 21.10 16.29
CA LEU A 161 6.84 20.41 15.02
C LEU A 161 6.28 21.26 13.88
N LEU A 162 7.04 21.41 12.80
CA LEU A 162 6.61 22.03 11.56
C LEU A 162 6.97 21.10 10.40
N GLY A 163 6.10 20.99 9.42
CA GLY A 163 6.36 20.24 8.20
C GLY A 163 5.71 20.92 7.01
N GLY A 164 6.43 20.94 5.89
CA GLY A 164 5.92 21.36 4.60
C GLY A 164 6.14 20.26 3.59
N ARG A 165 5.21 20.11 2.64
CA ARG A 165 5.29 19.09 1.60
C ARG A 165 4.70 19.59 0.30
N VAL A 166 5.30 19.12 -0.78
CA VAL A 166 4.77 19.20 -2.14
C VAL A 166 4.89 17.83 -2.76
N GLY A 167 3.93 17.45 -3.57
CA GLY A 167 4.07 16.27 -4.39
C GLY A 167 3.17 16.23 -5.58
N HIS A 168 3.48 15.26 -6.43
CA HIS A 168 2.85 15.03 -7.70
C HIS A 168 2.41 13.58 -7.75
N THR A 169 1.19 13.37 -8.21
CA THR A 169 0.71 12.06 -8.59
C THR A 169 0.51 12.03 -10.09
N TYR A 170 1.02 10.97 -10.69
CA TYR A 170 0.86 10.67 -12.11
C TYR A 170 0.12 9.34 -12.24
N PHE A 171 -0.91 9.33 -13.08
CA PHE A 171 -1.61 8.12 -13.50
C PHE A 171 -1.45 7.98 -15.02
N GLU A 172 -1.69 6.79 -15.57
CA GLU A 172 -1.76 6.63 -17.03
C GLU A 172 -3.06 7.19 -17.60
N SER A 173 -4.13 7.20 -16.80
CA SER A 173 -5.35 7.96 -17.03
C SER A 173 -5.18 9.44 -16.69
N ASP A 174 -6.18 10.25 -17.04
CA ASP A 174 -6.17 11.71 -16.85
C ASP A 174 -6.46 12.16 -15.38
N ALA A 175 -5.99 11.39 -14.39
CA ALA A 175 -6.23 11.58 -12.95
C ALA A 175 -5.07 12.28 -12.22
N ASP A 176 -4.14 12.87 -12.97
CA ASP A 176 -2.95 13.55 -12.45
C ASP A 176 -3.28 14.67 -11.46
N SER A 177 -2.51 14.77 -10.38
CA SER A 177 -2.69 15.85 -9.38
C SER A 177 -1.37 16.40 -8.85
N VAL A 178 -1.46 17.63 -8.32
CA VAL A 178 -0.42 18.28 -7.53
C VAL A 178 -1.01 18.55 -6.15
N ARG A 179 -0.22 18.27 -5.11
CA ARG A 179 -0.66 18.48 -3.73
C ARG A 179 0.37 19.30 -2.96
N TYR A 180 -0.12 20.22 -2.17
CA TYR A 180 0.64 20.98 -1.19
C TYR A 180 0.10 20.66 0.20
N ALA A 181 0.99 20.44 1.17
CA ALA A 181 0.57 20.28 2.55
C ALA A 181 1.49 21.02 3.53
N ALA A 182 0.88 21.57 4.56
CA ALA A 182 1.56 22.13 5.71
C ALA A 182 1.03 21.47 6.98
N ASN A 183 1.92 21.19 7.91
CA ASN A 183 1.56 20.68 9.22
C ASN A 183 2.30 21.45 10.31
N THR A 184 1.63 21.59 11.44
CA THR A 184 2.20 22.14 12.66
C THR A 184 1.73 21.30 13.83
N GLY A 185 2.55 21.13 14.85
CA GLY A 185 2.14 20.37 16.01
C GLY A 185 2.90 20.73 17.27
N TRP A 186 2.27 20.44 18.39
CA TRP A 186 2.91 20.44 19.70
C TRP A 186 2.91 19.02 20.23
N ARG A 187 4.05 18.61 20.78
CA ARG A 187 4.22 17.31 21.42
C ARG A 187 4.75 17.53 22.83
N HIS A 188 4.11 16.87 23.79
CA HIS A 188 4.46 16.91 25.20
C HIS A 188 4.67 15.50 25.74
N ARG A 189 5.90 15.20 26.16
CA ARG A 189 6.26 13.92 26.75
C ARG A 189 5.81 13.87 28.21
N THR A 190 4.77 13.09 28.50
CA THR A 190 4.21 12.94 29.85
C THR A 190 5.05 11.99 30.72
N ASP A 191 5.62 10.95 30.12
CA ASP A 191 6.63 10.06 30.71
C ASP A 191 7.57 9.50 29.63
N GLU A 192 8.54 8.64 29.98
CA GLU A 192 9.50 8.09 28.99
C GLU A 192 8.87 7.31 27.83
N ASN A 193 7.64 6.83 28.02
CA ASN A 193 6.91 5.93 27.14
C ASN A 193 5.59 6.54 26.66
N ALA A 194 5.23 7.77 27.07
CA ALA A 194 3.94 8.37 26.77
C ALA A 194 4.06 9.84 26.39
N GLU A 195 3.20 10.26 25.46
CA GLU A 195 3.15 11.64 24.99
C GLU A 195 1.74 12.07 24.57
N LEU A 196 1.52 13.37 24.68
CA LEU A 196 0.35 14.09 24.18
C LEU A 196 0.75 14.86 22.93
N THR A 197 -0.16 14.93 21.96
CA THR A 197 0.06 15.65 20.71
C THR A 197 -1.14 16.52 20.36
N VAL A 198 -0.91 17.71 19.83
CA VAL A 198 -1.92 18.52 19.14
C VAL A 198 -1.35 18.85 17.76
N ILE A 199 -2.07 18.52 16.69
CA ILE A 199 -1.57 18.63 15.32
C ILE A 199 -2.62 19.34 14.46
N GLY A 200 -2.19 20.39 13.76
CA GLY A 200 -2.95 21.02 12.68
C GLY A 200 -2.38 20.63 11.33
N ARG A 201 -3.23 20.37 10.34
CA ARG A 201 -2.85 20.09 8.95
C ARG A 201 -3.67 20.96 8.02
N ALA A 202 -3.03 21.48 6.98
CA ALA A 202 -3.66 22.12 5.85
C ALA A 202 -3.13 21.46 4.58
N GLN A 203 -4.02 21.17 3.64
CA GLN A 203 -3.69 20.54 2.38
C GLN A 203 -4.51 21.16 1.26
N GLN A 204 -3.88 21.35 0.11
CA GLN A 204 -4.52 21.72 -1.15
C GLN A 204 -4.19 20.64 -2.18
N VAL A 205 -5.18 20.22 -2.95
CA VAL A 205 -5.03 19.27 -4.06
C VAL A 205 -5.64 19.88 -5.31
N ASP A 206 -4.81 20.00 -6.35
CA ASP A 206 -5.18 20.51 -7.66
C ASP A 206 -5.04 19.36 -8.69
N PHE A 207 -6.12 19.00 -9.37
CA PHE A 207 -6.13 18.03 -10.46
C PHE A 207 -5.83 18.73 -11.80
N LYS A 208 -5.04 18.10 -12.66
CA LYS A 208 -4.61 18.73 -13.94
C LYS A 208 -5.74 18.81 -14.96
N GLU A 209 -6.56 17.77 -15.04
CA GLU A 209 -7.74 17.74 -15.89
C GLU A 209 -8.97 17.73 -15.00
N GLN A 210 -9.78 18.79 -15.12
CA GLN A 210 -11.05 18.89 -14.43
C GLN A 210 -12.07 18.02 -15.18
N SER A 211 -12.25 16.78 -14.72
CA SER A 211 -13.41 15.96 -15.04
C SER A 211 -14.51 16.19 -14.00
N ASP A 212 -15.74 15.71 -14.24
CA ASP A 212 -16.83 15.81 -13.25
C ASP A 212 -16.52 15.07 -11.93
N THR A 213 -15.54 14.15 -11.94
CA THR A 213 -15.09 13.34 -10.78
C THR A 213 -13.80 13.87 -10.15
N ALA A 214 -13.02 14.67 -10.88
CA ALA A 214 -11.76 15.25 -10.43
C ALA A 214 -11.97 16.70 -9.98
N ILE A 215 -12.25 16.86 -8.69
CA ILE A 215 -12.58 18.16 -8.09
C ILE A 215 -11.45 18.59 -7.18
N ASP A 216 -10.92 19.78 -7.44
CA ASP A 216 -9.91 20.42 -6.60
C ASP A 216 -10.47 20.62 -5.19
N TYR A 217 -9.63 20.40 -4.18
CA TYR A 217 -10.09 20.53 -2.80
C TYR A 217 -9.03 21.04 -1.84
N ASP A 218 -9.50 21.82 -0.87
CA ASP A 218 -8.75 22.21 0.31
C ASP A 218 -9.23 21.41 1.52
N ARG A 219 -8.29 21.03 2.38
CA ARG A 219 -8.58 20.28 3.59
C ARG A 219 -7.82 20.82 4.78
N TYR A 220 -8.54 21.01 5.89
CA TYR A 220 -8.01 21.50 7.15
C TYR A 220 -8.38 20.54 8.28
N ASP A 221 -7.37 19.94 8.89
CA ASP A 221 -7.56 19.04 10.02
C ASP A 221 -7.00 19.63 11.32
N LEU A 222 -7.65 19.33 12.43
CA LEU A 222 -7.13 19.56 13.78
C LEU A 222 -7.31 18.30 14.61
N PHE A 223 -6.22 17.80 15.21
CA PHE A 223 -6.20 16.60 16.04
C PHE A 223 -5.64 16.89 17.43
N ALA A 224 -6.17 16.17 18.42
CA ALA A 224 -5.53 15.95 19.72
C ALA A 224 -5.32 14.44 19.91
N GLY A 225 -4.18 14.06 20.47
CA GLY A 225 -3.80 12.67 20.59
C GLY A 225 -3.00 12.33 21.84
N HIS A 226 -3.01 11.05 22.17
CA HIS A 226 -2.18 10.46 23.20
C HIS A 226 -1.65 9.13 22.70
N GLN A 227 -0.36 8.89 22.88
CA GLN A 227 0.22 7.58 22.61
C GLN A 227 1.08 7.09 23.77
N ARG A 228 1.10 5.77 23.94
CA ARG A 228 1.97 5.06 24.85
C ARG A 228 2.65 3.90 24.13
N THR A 229 3.97 3.95 24.08
CA THR A 229 4.83 2.95 23.43
C THR A 229 5.82 2.41 24.44
N GLY A 230 6.08 1.10 24.45
CA GLY A 230 7.01 0.51 25.40
C GLY A 230 6.54 0.51 26.87
N GLY A 231 7.37 -0.06 27.76
CA GLY A 231 7.14 -0.09 29.22
C GLY A 231 5.96 -0.94 29.73
N SER A 232 5.02 -1.32 28.88
CA SER A 232 3.80 -2.06 29.21
C SER A 232 3.44 -3.08 28.13
N PRO A 233 2.85 -4.24 28.49
CA PRO A 233 2.22 -5.15 27.54
C PRO A 233 1.10 -4.50 26.72
N LEU A 234 0.39 -3.54 27.31
CA LEU A 234 -0.63 -2.73 26.65
C LEU A 234 0.00 -1.46 26.10
N GLN A 235 -0.07 -1.28 24.79
CA GLN A 235 0.38 -0.11 24.04
C GLN A 235 -0.80 0.46 23.27
N TRP A 236 -0.83 1.77 23.08
CA TRP A 236 -1.91 2.40 22.32
C TRP A 236 -1.48 3.73 21.71
N ARG A 237 -2.20 4.12 20.66
CA ARG A 237 -2.17 5.43 20.05
C ARG A 237 -3.61 5.80 19.77
N ALA A 238 -4.05 6.96 20.23
CA ALA A 238 -5.40 7.44 19.97
C ALA A 238 -5.34 8.92 19.62
N GLN A 239 -6.01 9.30 18.53
CA GLN A 239 -6.14 10.65 18.03
C GLN A 239 -7.61 10.90 17.72
N LEU A 240 -8.12 12.03 18.17
CA LEU A 240 -9.45 12.52 17.86
C LEU A 240 -9.30 13.90 17.22
N GLY A 241 -10.03 14.16 16.15
CA GLY A 241 -9.91 15.40 15.44
C GLY A 241 -11.20 15.83 14.74
N MET A 242 -11.09 16.94 14.04
CA MET A 242 -12.11 17.45 13.13
C MET A 242 -11.45 17.82 11.81
N SER A 243 -12.18 17.67 10.72
CA SER A 243 -11.77 18.04 9.37
C SER A 243 -12.82 18.94 8.77
N ARG A 244 -12.36 19.96 8.05
CA ARG A 244 -13.16 20.70 7.07
C ARG A 244 -12.55 20.46 5.68
N VAL A 245 -13.39 20.10 4.74
CA VAL A 245 -13.03 19.96 3.33
C VAL A 245 -13.83 20.97 2.53
N GLU A 246 -13.16 21.73 1.69
CA GLU A 246 -13.76 22.68 0.75
C GLU A 246 -13.52 22.14 -0.66
N LEU A 247 -14.59 21.75 -1.36
CA LEU A 247 -14.56 21.19 -2.71
C LEU A 247 -14.89 22.31 -3.70
N ASP A 248 -14.10 22.49 -4.77
CA ASP A 248 -14.38 23.53 -5.75
C ASP A 248 -15.75 23.30 -6.42
N GLY A 249 -16.54 24.36 -6.51
CA GLY A 249 -17.91 24.32 -7.03
C GLY A 249 -18.94 23.53 -6.19
N ARG A 250 -18.61 23.08 -4.96
CA ARG A 250 -19.53 22.36 -4.06
C ARG A 250 -19.52 22.94 -2.64
N ASP A 251 -20.46 22.48 -1.81
CA ASP A 251 -20.50 22.85 -0.39
C ASP A 251 -19.35 22.19 0.40
N SER A 252 -18.89 22.86 1.46
CA SER A 252 -17.89 22.30 2.36
C SER A 252 -18.44 21.12 3.17
N ASP A 253 -17.61 20.11 3.43
CA ASP A 253 -17.94 18.96 4.29
C ASP A 253 -17.12 18.99 5.58
N ASP A 254 -17.81 18.86 6.72
CA ASP A 254 -17.21 18.87 8.06
C ASP A 254 -17.37 17.47 8.67
N ALA A 255 -16.27 16.85 9.13
CA ALA A 255 -16.30 15.51 9.69
C ALA A 255 -15.49 15.37 10.99
N LEU A 256 -15.94 14.45 11.85
CA LEU A 256 -15.16 14.00 13.01
C LEU A 256 -14.11 13.00 12.54
N LEU A 257 -12.86 13.18 12.97
CA LEU A 257 -11.78 12.26 12.65
C LEU A 257 -11.39 11.43 13.88
N LEU A 258 -11.02 10.17 13.65
CA LEU A 258 -10.54 9.24 14.67
C LEU A 258 -9.40 8.42 14.08
N ASP A 259 -8.28 8.28 14.80
CA ASP A 259 -7.27 7.26 14.50
C ASP A 259 -6.82 6.64 15.82
N SER A 260 -7.20 5.38 16.04
CA SER A 260 -6.95 4.68 17.28
C SER A 260 -6.43 3.29 17.01
N GLU A 261 -5.38 2.91 17.72
CA GLU A 261 -4.78 1.59 17.69
C GLU A 261 -4.46 1.18 19.12
N VAL A 262 -4.88 -0.02 19.51
CA VAL A 262 -4.57 -0.61 20.81
C VAL A 262 -3.97 -1.98 20.56
N THR A 263 -2.81 -2.24 21.15
CA THR A 263 -2.15 -3.55 21.07
C THR A 263 -1.84 -4.08 22.46
N TYR A 264 -2.09 -5.37 22.65
CA TYR A 264 -1.80 -6.10 23.87
C TYR A 264 -0.85 -7.26 23.56
N ARG A 265 0.38 -7.15 24.05
CA ARG A 265 1.42 -8.17 23.95
C ARG A 265 1.35 -9.12 25.14
N ARG A 266 0.58 -10.20 25.02
CA ARG A 266 0.44 -11.23 26.07
C ARG A 266 1.78 -11.88 26.44
N SER A 267 2.65 -12.08 25.45
CA SER A 267 3.99 -12.65 25.60
C SER A 267 4.87 -12.18 24.44
N ALA A 268 6.19 -12.40 24.50
CA ALA A 268 7.10 -12.04 23.41
C ALA A 268 6.60 -12.46 22.01
N PRO A 269 6.04 -13.68 21.81
CA PRO A 269 5.54 -14.12 20.51
C PRO A 269 4.05 -13.88 20.26
N THR A 270 3.27 -13.19 21.12
CA THR A 270 1.81 -13.11 20.93
C THR A 270 1.28 -11.70 21.15
N LEU A 271 0.60 -11.20 20.13
CA LEU A 271 0.04 -9.86 20.06
C LEU A 271 -1.44 -9.95 19.63
N VAL A 272 -2.29 -9.18 20.30
CA VAL A 272 -3.67 -8.93 19.91
C VAL A 272 -3.83 -7.44 19.76
N GLY A 273 -4.56 -6.98 18.76
CA GLY A 273 -4.81 -5.56 18.59
C GLY A 273 -6.15 -5.24 17.94
N ALA A 274 -6.48 -3.96 18.01
CA ALA A 274 -7.62 -3.37 17.35
C ALA A 274 -7.20 -2.03 16.74
N ARG A 275 -7.73 -1.70 15.56
CA ARG A 275 -7.58 -0.40 14.90
C ARG A 275 -8.95 0.16 14.54
N LEU A 276 -9.14 1.45 14.78
CA LEU A 276 -10.33 2.22 14.42
C LEU A 276 -9.86 3.49 13.72
N ALA A 277 -10.34 3.75 12.51
CA ALA A 277 -9.95 4.92 11.74
C ALA A 277 -11.17 5.54 11.05
N HIS A 278 -11.43 6.82 11.29
CA HIS A 278 -12.37 7.67 10.57
C HIS A 278 -11.57 8.81 9.94
N GLN A 279 -11.43 8.81 8.62
CA GLN A 279 -10.52 9.71 7.93
C GLN A 279 -10.96 10.03 6.51
N TYR A 280 -10.66 11.24 6.05
CA TYR A 280 -10.64 11.50 4.61
C TYR A 280 -9.37 10.92 3.99
N THR A 281 -9.50 10.29 2.84
CA THR A 281 -8.43 9.76 2.01
C THR A 281 -8.79 9.92 0.53
N ASP A 282 -7.87 9.60 -0.37
CA ASP A 282 -8.08 9.52 -1.82
C ASP A 282 -7.10 8.49 -2.39
N ALA A 283 -7.12 8.23 -3.70
CA ALA A 283 -6.22 7.25 -4.32
C ALA A 283 -4.74 7.58 -4.04
N THR A 284 -4.36 8.85 -4.10
CA THR A 284 -3.00 9.31 -3.76
C THR A 284 -2.68 9.04 -2.28
N GLY A 285 -3.59 9.36 -1.36
CA GLY A 285 -3.44 9.14 0.07
C GLY A 285 -3.29 7.66 0.42
N ARG A 286 -4.01 6.77 -0.27
CA ARG A 286 -3.89 5.33 -0.10
C ARG A 286 -2.58 4.77 -0.67
N LEU A 287 -2.10 5.32 -1.78
CA LEU A 287 -0.76 5.02 -2.29
C LEU A 287 0.33 5.50 -1.32
N LEU A 288 0.13 6.65 -0.66
CA LEU A 288 1.03 7.15 0.37
C LEU A 288 0.95 6.36 1.69
N ASP A 289 -0.14 5.62 1.95
CA ASP A 289 -0.28 4.85 3.18
C ASP A 289 0.71 3.68 3.20
N THR A 290 1.74 3.87 4.03
CA THR A 290 2.83 2.94 4.28
C THR A 290 2.45 1.84 5.28
N SER A 291 1.28 1.91 5.93
CA SER A 291 0.87 0.92 6.94
C SER A 291 0.60 -0.48 6.34
N GLY A 292 0.51 -0.60 5.01
CA GLY A 292 0.48 -1.86 4.27
C GLY A 292 1.84 -2.55 4.02
N ILE A 293 2.97 -1.90 4.32
CA ILE A 293 4.35 -2.35 3.96
C ILE A 293 4.81 -3.65 4.67
N LEU A 294 4.04 -4.15 5.64
CA LEU A 294 4.26 -5.48 6.24
C LEU A 294 3.67 -6.63 5.42
N ARG A 295 2.99 -6.35 4.31
CA ARG A 295 2.68 -7.35 3.27
C ARG A 295 3.78 -7.25 2.21
N GLY A 296 4.29 -8.39 1.74
CA GLY A 296 5.35 -8.44 0.73
C GLY A 296 4.99 -7.67 -0.53
N LEU A 297 5.89 -7.65 -1.52
CA LEU A 297 5.75 -6.99 -2.83
C LEU A 297 4.59 -7.54 -3.72
N GLU A 298 3.51 -8.03 -3.11
CA GLU A 298 2.27 -8.40 -3.79
C GLU A 298 1.58 -7.14 -4.31
N PRO A 299 1.02 -7.18 -5.54
CA PRO A 299 0.22 -6.09 -6.06
C PRO A 299 -0.91 -5.78 -5.06
N VAL A 300 -1.12 -4.50 -4.75
CA VAL A 300 -2.26 -4.10 -3.94
C VAL A 300 -3.47 -4.13 -4.86
N THR A 301 -4.22 -5.22 -4.81
CA THR A 301 -5.31 -5.51 -5.74
C THR A 301 -6.56 -4.66 -5.49
N ASP A 302 -6.67 -4.02 -4.32
CA ASP A 302 -7.88 -3.26 -3.93
C ASP A 302 -7.71 -1.73 -4.08
N LEU A 303 -6.55 -1.29 -4.58
CA LEU A 303 -6.31 0.13 -4.90
C LEU A 303 -6.71 0.37 -6.34
N SER A 304 -7.75 1.17 -6.56
CA SER A 304 -8.08 1.70 -7.87
C SER A 304 -7.65 3.17 -7.99
N VAL A 305 -7.57 3.63 -9.24
CA VAL A 305 -7.56 5.05 -9.54
C VAL A 305 -8.91 5.62 -9.19
N GLY A 306 -8.87 6.72 -8.46
CA GLY A 306 -10.02 7.52 -8.13
C GLY A 306 -9.52 8.93 -7.87
N THR A 307 -10.09 9.90 -8.56
CA THR A 307 -9.89 11.33 -8.23
C THR A 307 -10.79 11.75 -7.08
N SER A 308 -11.63 10.82 -6.60
CA SER A 308 -12.54 11.06 -5.50
C SER A 308 -11.86 11.14 -4.15
N LEU A 309 -12.32 12.14 -3.41
CA LEU A 309 -12.13 12.22 -1.97
C LEU A 309 -13.10 11.24 -1.31
N ILE A 310 -12.56 10.37 -0.46
CA ILE A 310 -13.28 9.32 0.22
C ILE A 310 -13.27 9.60 1.71
N TYR A 311 -14.43 9.55 2.37
CA TYR A 311 -14.50 9.48 3.82
C TYR A 311 -14.59 8.00 4.24
N GLU A 312 -13.49 7.50 4.81
CA GLU A 312 -13.31 6.09 5.15
C GLU A 312 -13.54 5.86 6.65
N ARG A 313 -14.36 4.86 6.97
CA ARG A 313 -14.64 4.38 8.33
C ARG A 313 -14.19 2.91 8.45
N ARG A 314 -13.00 2.71 9.02
CA ARG A 314 -12.37 1.39 9.16
C ARG A 314 -12.33 0.90 10.60
N TYR A 315 -12.68 -0.37 10.78
CA TYR A 315 -12.62 -1.09 12.04
C TYR A 315 -11.90 -2.41 11.79
N GLU A 316 -10.85 -2.70 12.55
CA GLU A 316 -10.04 -3.90 12.38
C GLU A 316 -9.71 -4.53 13.74
N LEU A 317 -9.81 -5.85 13.80
CA LEU A 317 -9.29 -6.67 14.89
C LEU A 317 -8.22 -7.60 14.33
N PHE A 318 -7.10 -7.71 15.03
CA PHE A 318 -6.02 -8.57 14.59
C PHE A 318 -5.37 -9.36 15.72
N PHE A 319 -4.88 -10.53 15.36
CA PHE A 319 -4.11 -11.42 16.21
C PHE A 319 -2.86 -11.82 15.44
N ARG A 320 -1.70 -11.77 16.09
CA ARG A 320 -0.44 -12.28 15.55
C ARG A 320 0.27 -13.14 16.56
N ARG A 321 0.80 -14.27 16.10
CA ARG A 321 1.70 -15.13 16.85
C ARG A 321 2.93 -15.49 16.04
N GLU A 322 4.10 -15.26 16.62
CA GLU A 322 5.42 -15.52 16.03
C GLU A 322 6.21 -16.46 16.94
N ALA A 323 6.05 -17.77 16.75
CA ALA A 323 6.81 -18.78 17.47
C ALA A 323 8.03 -19.24 16.64
N PRO A 324 9.07 -19.85 17.24
CA PRO A 324 10.30 -20.21 16.54
C PRO A 324 10.15 -21.11 15.31
N ILE A 325 9.04 -21.86 15.22
CA ILE A 325 8.80 -22.80 14.12
C ILE A 325 7.45 -22.59 13.44
N TRP A 326 6.65 -21.61 13.88
CA TRP A 326 5.37 -21.32 13.25
C TRP A 326 4.93 -19.89 13.50
N THR A 327 4.27 -19.31 12.50
CA THR A 327 3.59 -18.03 12.59
C THR A 327 2.11 -18.22 12.32
N ALA A 328 1.28 -17.37 12.92
CA ALA A 328 -0.12 -17.24 12.53
C ALA A 328 -0.58 -15.79 12.67
N GLU A 329 -1.40 -15.37 11.73
CA GLU A 329 -2.10 -14.10 11.71
C GLU A 329 -3.59 -14.35 11.47
N ALA A 330 -4.42 -13.61 12.19
CA ALA A 330 -5.85 -13.53 11.92
C ALA A 330 -6.25 -12.05 11.94
N ARG A 331 -7.01 -11.62 10.94
CA ARG A 331 -7.46 -10.24 10.80
C ARG A 331 -8.91 -10.21 10.34
N GLY A 332 -9.78 -9.58 11.11
CA GLY A 332 -11.15 -9.26 10.71
C GLY A 332 -11.32 -7.76 10.56
N TYR A 333 -11.98 -7.30 9.51
CA TYR A 333 -12.18 -5.88 9.27
C TYR A 333 -13.54 -5.56 8.68
N TYR A 334 -13.95 -4.31 8.88
CA TYR A 334 -15.06 -3.66 8.22
C TYR A 334 -14.59 -2.27 7.79
N VAL A 335 -14.88 -1.89 6.55
CA VAL A 335 -14.57 -0.60 5.95
C VAL A 335 -15.84 -0.10 5.29
N ASP A 336 -16.21 1.13 5.59
CA ASP A 336 -17.26 1.86 4.91
C ASP A 336 -16.58 3.05 4.21
N GLU A 337 -16.86 3.22 2.92
CA GLU A 337 -16.27 4.24 2.06
C GLU A 337 -17.37 5.10 1.46
N ASP A 338 -17.42 6.37 1.89
CA ASP A 338 -18.31 7.37 1.30
C ASP A 338 -17.51 8.24 0.31
N PHE A 339 -17.80 8.11 -0.99
CA PHE A 339 -17.16 8.86 -2.05
C PHE A 339 -17.82 10.24 -2.18
N LYS A 340 -17.01 11.29 -2.16
CA LYS A 340 -17.51 12.68 -2.13
C LYS A 340 -17.63 13.30 -3.51
N THR A 341 -16.92 12.79 -4.50
CA THR A 341 -16.98 13.30 -5.89
C THR A 341 -17.56 12.30 -6.88
N GLU A 342 -17.61 11.03 -6.51
CA GLU A 342 -18.12 9.91 -7.31
C GLU A 342 -19.25 9.20 -6.56
N ASP A 343 -20.17 8.59 -7.29
CA ASP A 343 -21.28 7.81 -6.72
C ASP A 343 -20.85 6.34 -6.70
N SER A 344 -19.98 6.01 -5.75
CA SER A 344 -19.32 4.69 -5.67
C SER A 344 -19.18 4.23 -4.22
N ASP A 345 -20.09 4.71 -3.36
CA ASP A 345 -20.16 4.35 -1.96
C ASP A 345 -20.22 2.83 -1.80
N ARG A 346 -19.41 2.32 -0.87
CA ARG A 346 -19.31 0.87 -0.66
C ARG A 346 -18.96 0.47 0.76
N ASP A 347 -19.41 -0.72 1.09
CA ASP A 347 -19.12 -1.41 2.34
C ASP A 347 -18.32 -2.67 2.09
N ILE A 348 -17.21 -2.84 2.81
CA ILE A 348 -16.31 -3.98 2.72
C ILE A 348 -16.21 -4.65 4.08
N SER A 349 -16.40 -5.95 4.15
CA SER A 349 -16.17 -6.73 5.37
C SER A 349 -15.41 -8.01 5.05
N GLY A 350 -14.39 -8.32 5.86
CA GLY A 350 -13.52 -9.45 5.53
C GLY A 350 -12.89 -10.12 6.75
N LEU A 351 -12.49 -11.36 6.53
CA LEU A 351 -11.67 -12.17 7.45
C LEU A 351 -10.53 -12.78 6.65
N ARG A 352 -9.30 -12.58 7.13
CA ARG A 352 -8.10 -13.21 6.58
C ARG A 352 -7.37 -13.97 7.67
N LEU A 353 -7.03 -15.22 7.40
CA LEU A 353 -6.25 -16.09 8.26
C LEU A 353 -5.03 -16.55 7.49
N SER A 354 -3.84 -16.40 8.05
CA SER A 354 -2.62 -16.90 7.44
C SER A 354 -1.69 -17.52 8.48
N GLY A 355 -0.79 -18.36 8.03
CA GLY A 355 0.21 -18.95 8.90
C GLY A 355 1.30 -19.66 8.13
N SER A 356 2.41 -19.88 8.82
CA SER A 356 3.51 -20.67 8.29
C SER A 356 4.07 -21.59 9.35
N ARG A 357 4.74 -22.66 8.92
CA ARG A 357 5.42 -23.60 9.79
C ARG A 357 6.74 -24.04 9.16
N SER A 358 7.83 -23.86 9.87
CA SER A 358 9.12 -24.46 9.51
C SER A 358 9.06 -25.96 9.73
N LEU A 359 9.06 -26.71 8.63
CA LEU A 359 9.10 -28.18 8.62
C LEU A 359 10.52 -28.71 8.90
N SER A 360 11.53 -27.95 8.47
CA SER A 360 12.94 -28.23 8.71
C SER A 360 13.76 -26.93 8.63
N ALA A 361 15.08 -27.02 8.83
CA ALA A 361 15.99 -25.90 8.62
C ALA A 361 16.08 -25.42 7.15
N ARG A 362 15.38 -26.07 6.21
CA ARG A 362 15.38 -25.73 4.77
C ARG A 362 13.99 -25.69 4.15
N ALA A 363 12.93 -26.00 4.90
CA ALA A 363 11.60 -26.14 4.33
C ALA A 363 10.55 -25.47 5.22
N ASP A 364 9.74 -24.62 4.60
CA ASP A 364 8.71 -23.82 5.25
C ASP A 364 7.38 -24.02 4.51
N LEU A 365 6.34 -24.40 5.25
CA LEU A 365 4.98 -24.59 4.74
C LEU A 365 4.15 -23.36 5.11
N GLY A 366 3.59 -22.67 4.14
CA GLY A 366 2.69 -21.54 4.34
C GLY A 366 1.27 -21.86 3.89
N GLY A 367 0.29 -21.16 4.45
CA GLY A 367 -1.09 -21.19 3.98
C GLY A 367 -1.84 -19.92 4.35
N GLU A 368 -2.84 -19.61 3.53
CA GLU A 368 -3.73 -18.47 3.70
C GLU A 368 -5.15 -18.86 3.29
N VAL A 369 -6.12 -18.35 4.02
CA VAL A 369 -7.54 -18.37 3.63
C VAL A 369 -8.14 -17.00 3.90
N TYR A 370 -9.01 -16.54 3.02
CA TYR A 370 -9.75 -15.30 3.21
C TYR A 370 -11.18 -15.41 2.70
N GLY A 371 -12.04 -14.56 3.25
CA GLY A 371 -13.37 -14.29 2.75
C GLY A 371 -13.66 -12.82 2.89
N GLU A 372 -14.16 -12.19 1.83
CA GLU A 372 -14.54 -10.79 1.78
C GLU A 372 -15.93 -10.64 1.16
N ARG A 373 -16.65 -9.62 1.60
CA ARG A 373 -17.91 -9.18 1.01
C ARG A 373 -17.81 -7.70 0.72
N ILE A 374 -18.12 -7.32 -0.51
CA ILE A 374 -18.15 -5.94 -0.99
C ILE A 374 -19.58 -5.64 -1.44
N HIS A 375 -20.16 -4.56 -0.92
CA HIS A 375 -21.48 -4.08 -1.35
C HIS A 375 -21.35 -2.69 -1.94
N TYR A 376 -21.64 -2.55 -3.23
CA TYR A 376 -21.63 -1.28 -3.96
C TYR A 376 -23.04 -0.68 -3.94
N GLN A 377 -23.17 0.52 -3.39
CA GLN A 377 -24.49 1.12 -3.12
C GLN A 377 -25.18 1.63 -4.39
N LEU A 378 -24.43 2.22 -5.35
CA LEU A 378 -25.04 2.81 -6.55
C LEU A 378 -25.69 1.78 -7.48
N PHE A 379 -24.98 0.69 -7.78
CA PHE A 379 -25.44 -0.31 -8.75
C PHE A 379 -26.17 -1.48 -8.09
N GLU A 380 -26.39 -1.41 -6.77
CA GLU A 380 -26.93 -2.49 -5.95
C GLU A 380 -26.22 -3.83 -6.24
N ARG A 381 -24.88 -3.80 -6.35
CA ARG A 381 -24.05 -4.99 -6.61
C ARG A 381 -23.43 -5.51 -5.32
N GLU A 382 -23.46 -6.82 -5.13
CA GLU A 382 -22.82 -7.50 -4.00
C GLU A 382 -21.86 -8.58 -4.50
N ASP A 383 -20.58 -8.39 -4.18
CA ASP A 383 -19.54 -9.37 -4.45
C ASP A 383 -19.14 -10.10 -3.16
N LYS A 384 -18.90 -11.40 -3.29
CA LYS A 384 -18.40 -12.28 -2.23
C LYS A 384 -17.20 -13.05 -2.73
N ASP A 385 -16.04 -12.69 -2.19
CA ASP A 385 -14.76 -13.25 -2.57
C ASP A 385 -14.29 -14.24 -1.52
N TYR A 386 -13.85 -15.40 -1.97
CA TYR A 386 -13.26 -16.43 -1.11
C TYR A 386 -11.98 -16.92 -1.76
N GLY A 387 -10.95 -17.12 -0.95
CA GLY A 387 -9.70 -17.67 -1.45
C GLY A 387 -9.00 -18.54 -0.44
N ALA A 388 -8.27 -19.53 -0.94
CA ALA A 388 -7.41 -20.40 -0.16
C ALA A 388 -6.12 -20.69 -0.92
N SER A 389 -4.99 -20.71 -0.23
CA SER A 389 -3.72 -21.12 -0.82
C SER A 389 -2.84 -21.90 0.17
N VAL A 390 -2.03 -22.79 -0.37
CA VAL A 390 -0.99 -23.53 0.36
C VAL A 390 0.30 -23.46 -0.43
N SER A 391 1.41 -23.22 0.24
CA SER A 391 2.72 -23.14 -0.39
C SER A 391 3.81 -23.86 0.40
N LEU A 392 4.79 -24.40 -0.31
CA LEU A 392 6.00 -25.00 0.24
C LEU A 392 7.20 -24.28 -0.35
N THR A 393 8.03 -23.69 0.52
CA THR A 393 9.30 -23.09 0.15
C THR A 393 10.45 -23.98 0.62
N TRP A 394 11.31 -24.40 -0.30
CA TRP A 394 12.49 -25.21 -0.04
C TRP A 394 13.77 -24.45 -0.40
N ARG A 395 14.62 -24.20 0.61
CA ARG A 395 16.01 -23.74 0.44
C ARG A 395 16.92 -24.86 -0.08
N LEU A 396 17.25 -24.80 -1.36
CA LEU A 396 18.18 -25.73 -2.03
C LEU A 396 19.65 -25.38 -1.71
N GLY A 397 19.93 -24.11 -1.40
CA GLY A 397 21.22 -23.59 -0.99
C GLY A 397 21.09 -22.39 -0.04
N SER A 398 22.16 -21.62 0.15
CA SER A 398 22.13 -20.35 0.89
C SER A 398 21.35 -19.27 0.16
N GLU A 399 21.39 -19.30 -1.18
CA GLU A 399 20.81 -18.26 -2.05
C GLU A 399 19.71 -18.81 -2.97
N LEU A 400 19.60 -20.14 -3.12
CA LEU A 400 18.64 -20.76 -4.04
C LEU A 400 17.43 -21.32 -3.30
N ARG A 401 16.24 -20.88 -3.69
CA ARG A 401 14.95 -21.30 -3.16
C ARG A 401 14.04 -21.80 -4.28
N LEU A 402 13.33 -22.89 -4.01
CA LEU A 402 12.25 -23.40 -4.84
C LEU A 402 10.94 -23.23 -4.07
N ARG A 403 9.93 -22.62 -4.68
CA ARG A 403 8.58 -22.49 -4.11
C ARG A 403 7.59 -23.22 -5.01
N GLY A 404 6.74 -24.03 -4.40
CA GLY A 404 5.54 -24.56 -5.04
C GLY A 404 4.32 -24.03 -4.30
N ALA A 405 3.27 -23.62 -5.02
CA ALA A 405 2.02 -23.19 -4.41
C ALA A 405 0.82 -23.66 -5.23
N VAL A 406 -0.29 -23.90 -4.53
CA VAL A 406 -1.60 -24.12 -5.14
C VAL A 406 -2.58 -23.16 -4.50
N GLY A 407 -3.52 -22.64 -5.29
CA GLY A 407 -4.53 -21.70 -4.83
C GLY A 407 -5.85 -21.89 -5.55
N HIS A 408 -6.90 -21.45 -4.88
CA HIS A 408 -8.25 -21.42 -5.39
C HIS A 408 -8.91 -20.12 -4.96
N ILE A 409 -9.55 -19.42 -5.88
CA ILE A 409 -10.24 -18.14 -5.65
C ILE A 409 -11.61 -18.21 -6.34
N VAL A 410 -12.64 -17.67 -5.67
CA VAL A 410 -14.00 -17.56 -6.19
C VAL A 410 -14.54 -16.18 -5.86
N ARG A 411 -15.06 -15.47 -6.87
CA ARG A 411 -15.95 -14.33 -6.72
C ARG A 411 -17.35 -14.75 -7.13
N ASN A 412 -18.29 -14.67 -6.19
CA ASN A 412 -19.72 -14.74 -6.50
C ASN A 412 -20.28 -13.32 -6.51
N SER A 413 -21.08 -12.99 -7.51
CA SER A 413 -21.64 -11.65 -7.69
C SER A 413 -23.11 -11.77 -8.08
N ASP A 414 -23.93 -10.78 -7.75
CA ASP A 414 -25.28 -10.66 -8.32
C ASP A 414 -25.27 -10.14 -9.77
N VAL A 415 -24.09 -9.78 -10.30
CA VAL A 415 -23.86 -9.48 -11.71
C VAL A 415 -23.05 -10.60 -12.35
N ASP A 416 -23.66 -11.39 -13.24
CA ASP A 416 -23.04 -12.56 -13.89
C ASP A 416 -21.65 -12.24 -14.52
N ALA A 417 -21.47 -11.05 -15.09
CA ALA A 417 -20.22 -10.65 -15.73
C ALA A 417 -19.06 -10.39 -14.74
N ALA A 418 -19.36 -10.29 -13.45
CA ALA A 418 -18.40 -10.09 -12.38
C ALA A 418 -17.98 -11.39 -11.68
N GLU A 419 -18.69 -12.49 -11.92
CA GLU A 419 -18.37 -13.78 -11.33
C GLU A 419 -17.12 -14.39 -11.98
N TYR A 420 -16.29 -15.04 -11.16
CA TYR A 420 -15.20 -15.85 -11.65
C TYR A 420 -14.79 -16.91 -10.62
N GLU A 421 -14.26 -18.02 -11.12
CA GLU A 421 -13.58 -19.06 -10.34
C GLU A 421 -12.21 -19.30 -10.96
N GLU A 422 -11.18 -19.45 -10.12
CA GLU A 422 -9.81 -19.70 -10.55
C GLU A 422 -9.17 -20.78 -9.67
N ASN A 423 -8.54 -21.77 -10.31
CA ASN A 423 -7.56 -22.68 -9.74
C ASN A 423 -6.19 -22.39 -10.32
N ARG A 424 -5.20 -22.19 -9.45
CA ARG A 424 -3.84 -21.88 -9.85
C ARG A 424 -2.79 -22.79 -9.24
N VAL A 425 -1.77 -23.10 -10.02
CA VAL A 425 -0.59 -23.87 -9.60
C VAL A 425 0.65 -23.09 -9.99
N LEU A 426 1.48 -22.77 -9.01
CA LEU A 426 2.70 -21.98 -9.19
C LEU A 426 3.94 -22.80 -8.83
N ILE A 427 4.97 -22.67 -9.65
CA ILE A 427 6.34 -23.09 -9.35
C ILE A 427 7.25 -21.89 -9.57
N ALA A 428 8.05 -21.54 -8.56
CA ALA A 428 8.99 -20.43 -8.63
C ALA A 428 10.40 -20.85 -8.20
N LEU A 429 11.39 -20.39 -8.94
CA LEU A 429 12.80 -20.48 -8.61
C LEU A 429 13.29 -19.08 -8.26
N VAL A 430 13.87 -18.92 -7.06
CA VAL A 430 14.36 -17.64 -6.57
C VAL A 430 15.83 -17.77 -6.19
N TYR A 431 16.66 -16.91 -6.76
CA TYR A 431 18.10 -16.83 -6.48
C TYR A 431 18.43 -15.47 -5.86
N GLY A 432 18.94 -15.46 -4.63
CA GLY A 432 19.28 -14.23 -3.91
C GLY A 432 19.23 -14.34 -2.39
N GLY A 433 19.37 -13.20 -1.73
CA GLY A 433 19.25 -13.07 -0.27
C GLY A 433 17.81 -13.27 0.23
N SER A 434 17.61 -13.44 1.53
CA SER A 434 16.24 -13.30 2.07
C SER A 434 15.94 -11.82 2.23
N LEU A 435 14.77 -11.39 1.72
CA LEU A 435 14.26 -10.04 1.86
C LEU A 435 13.38 -10.04 3.12
N ASP A 436 13.99 -10.13 4.29
CA ASP A 436 13.28 -10.13 5.58
C ASP A 436 13.09 -8.71 6.12
#